data_AF-A0A938SN38-F1
#
_entry.id   AF-A0A938SN38-F1
#
_cell.length_a   1.000
_cell.length_b   1.000
_cell.length_c   1.000
_cell.angle_alpha   90.00
_cell.angle_beta   90.00
_cell.angle_gamma   90.00
#
_symmetry.space_group_name_H-M   'P 1'
#
loop_
_entity.id
_entity.type
_entity.pdbx_description
1 polymer ?
#
loop_
_entity_poly.entity_id
_entity_poly.type
_entity_poly.pdbx_seq_one_letter_code
_entity_poly.pdbx_strand_id
1 'polypeptide(L)'
;MSRDRDRNSVLAMLTNLGWPLIVGLAACSLFYAAIYQGVLGPSFFQRYFAGHPVSFFATGLFFVGLAALLLKSVNIAGQFASMRSIAFDVPRTAVLPVDQCGALLDELDELPASARHSYLGNRLREALEYLERRGSAEALDDEVKYLADLDGSRQHDSYALVRIVIWAIPMLGFLGTVVGITRALGDLDPEMLTNAIQKAMDGLLAGLYVAFDTTAQALSLSMLLMFVQFFVDRLETQLLSNVDTRVNEELVGRFETVGSAQDPHLASVQRMAQEVIKTSETLVARQAEVWKTTLDVANARWTEGAEGSLERMRAALGASLDQSLGKFAQQLSDTQEQATDELRRRWEQWQTTLSNTARMLQAQQQEMVKQGDVMARVLEATVEITKLEAVLNKNLRSLAGAKNFEDTVMSLAAAIHLLNTRLGAVDDHTHRFGLKEPGSQGRAA
;
A
#
# COMPACT_ATOMS: atom_id res chain seq x y z
N MET A 1 25.96 -58.58 8.50
CA MET A 1 26.70 -57.52 7.78
C MET A 1 27.69 -56.75 8.66
N SER A 2 27.39 -56.41 9.94
CA SER A 2 28.35 -55.69 10.80
C SER A 2 29.73 -56.36 10.95
N ARG A 3 29.77 -57.64 11.33
CA ARG A 3 31.02 -58.37 11.64
C ARG A 3 32.11 -58.34 10.55
N ASP A 4 31.75 -58.25 9.27
CA ASP A 4 32.72 -58.11 8.18
C ASP A 4 33.19 -56.67 7.97
N ARG A 5 32.31 -55.68 8.20
CA ARG A 5 32.66 -54.25 8.21
C ARG A 5 33.66 -53.94 9.32
N ASP A 6 33.46 -54.50 10.51
CA ASP A 6 34.38 -54.32 11.65
C ASP A 6 35.75 -54.98 11.39
N ARG A 7 35.75 -56.21 10.84
CA ARG A 7 36.99 -56.92 10.48
C ARG A 7 37.78 -56.19 9.39
N ASN A 8 37.10 -55.68 8.37
CA ASN A 8 37.73 -54.87 7.33
C ASN A 8 38.23 -53.53 7.87
N SER A 9 37.53 -52.91 8.83
CA SER A 9 37.96 -51.67 9.50
C SER A 9 39.29 -51.87 10.26
N VAL A 10 39.41 -52.91 11.08
CA VAL A 10 40.66 -53.23 11.80
C VAL A 10 41.81 -53.52 10.83
N LEU A 11 41.53 -54.23 9.73
CA LEU A 11 42.55 -54.56 8.74
C LEU A 11 43.00 -53.32 7.93
N ALA A 12 42.07 -52.41 7.61
CA ALA A 12 42.36 -51.11 7.00
C ALA A 12 43.15 -50.17 7.92
N MET A 13 42.83 -50.14 9.22
CA MET A 13 43.63 -49.44 10.23
C MET A 13 45.07 -49.98 10.27
N LEU A 14 45.23 -51.31 10.27
CA LEU A 14 46.55 -51.95 10.26
C LEU A 14 47.35 -51.66 8.99
N THR A 15 46.72 -51.61 7.81
CA THR A 15 47.44 -51.19 6.58
C THR A 15 47.82 -49.71 6.60
N ASN A 16 46.96 -48.84 7.12
CA ASN A 16 47.23 -47.40 7.22
C ASN A 16 48.32 -47.07 8.25
N LEU A 17 48.42 -47.82 9.36
CA LEU A 17 49.54 -47.72 10.31
C LEU A 17 50.82 -48.41 9.80
N GLY A 18 50.68 -49.46 8.99
CA GLY A 18 51.80 -50.24 8.46
C GLY A 18 52.69 -49.46 7.50
N TRP A 19 52.12 -48.62 6.63
CA TRP A 19 52.91 -47.89 5.63
C TRP A 19 53.90 -46.86 6.24
N PRO A 20 53.51 -46.00 7.22
CA PRO A 20 54.46 -45.16 7.96
C PRO A 20 55.56 -45.94 8.68
N LEU A 21 55.24 -47.12 9.23
CA LEU A 21 56.23 -47.97 9.91
C LEU A 21 57.27 -48.50 8.92
N ILE A 22 56.84 -49.01 7.76
CA ILE A 22 57.72 -49.54 6.71
C ILE A 22 58.60 -48.42 6.14
N VAL A 23 58.01 -47.28 5.76
CA VAL A 23 58.75 -46.14 5.20
C VAL A 23 59.72 -45.55 6.22
N GLY A 24 59.31 -45.42 7.49
CA GLY A 24 60.17 -44.93 8.58
C GLY A 24 61.35 -45.86 8.89
N LEU A 25 61.12 -47.18 8.96
CA LEU A 25 62.21 -48.15 9.18
C LEU A 25 63.16 -48.24 7.97
N ALA A 26 62.66 -48.09 6.75
CA ALA A 26 63.50 -48.02 5.55
C ALA A 26 64.35 -46.73 5.55
N ALA A 27 63.76 -45.58 5.87
CA ALA A 27 64.48 -44.30 5.99
C ALA A 27 65.53 -44.32 7.10
N CYS A 28 65.20 -44.90 8.26
CA CYS A 28 66.14 -45.12 9.37
C CYS A 28 67.32 -46.02 8.94
N SER A 29 67.02 -47.12 8.24
CA SER A 29 68.05 -48.04 7.73
C SER A 29 68.99 -47.37 6.71
N LEU A 30 68.44 -46.54 5.82
CA LEU A 30 69.20 -45.74 4.85
C LEU A 30 70.06 -44.67 5.55
N PHE A 31 69.54 -44.03 6.59
CA PHE A 31 70.27 -43.05 7.41
C PHE A 31 71.49 -43.69 8.11
N TYR A 32 71.31 -44.85 8.74
CA TYR A 32 72.45 -45.57 9.33
C TYR A 32 73.44 -46.07 8.28
N ALA A 33 72.98 -46.53 7.11
CA ALA A 33 73.87 -46.86 6.00
C ALA A 33 74.73 -45.67 5.55
N ALA A 34 74.14 -44.46 5.45
CA ALA A 34 74.87 -43.23 5.11
C ALA A 34 75.89 -42.80 6.19
N ILE A 35 75.61 -43.06 7.47
CA ILE A 35 76.59 -42.88 8.56
C ILE A 35 77.74 -43.89 8.42
N TYR A 36 77.46 -45.18 8.27
CA TYR A 36 78.51 -46.20 8.15
C TYR A 36 79.33 -46.11 6.86
N GLN A 37 78.79 -45.51 5.79
CA GLN A 37 79.53 -45.18 4.56
C GLN A 37 80.35 -43.89 4.67
N GLY A 38 80.29 -43.15 5.79
CA GLY A 38 81.06 -41.93 6.02
C GLY A 38 80.58 -40.70 5.22
N VAL A 39 79.39 -40.75 4.63
CA VAL A 39 78.80 -39.66 3.84
C VAL A 39 78.36 -38.50 4.74
N LEU A 40 77.94 -38.81 5.97
CA LEU A 40 77.63 -37.85 7.02
C LEU A 40 78.83 -37.74 7.99
N GLY A 41 79.22 -36.51 8.33
CA GLY A 41 80.46 -36.22 9.06
C GLY A 41 80.65 -37.09 10.32
N PRO A 42 81.71 -37.93 10.39
CA PRO A 42 81.68 -39.16 11.19
C PRO A 42 81.60 -38.91 12.70
N SER A 43 82.33 -37.92 13.22
CA SER A 43 82.46 -37.70 14.68
C SER A 43 81.16 -37.28 15.38
N PHE A 44 80.30 -36.50 14.74
CA PHE A 44 79.06 -35.99 15.36
C PHE A 44 77.92 -37.00 15.26
N PHE A 45 77.60 -37.46 14.04
CA PHE A 45 76.45 -38.33 13.82
C PHE A 45 76.65 -39.71 14.44
N GLN A 46 77.85 -40.28 14.37
CA GLN A 46 78.14 -41.57 15.00
C GLN A 46 78.05 -41.50 16.52
N ARG A 47 78.53 -40.40 17.15
CA ARG A 47 78.43 -40.17 18.60
C ARG A 47 76.97 -40.13 19.07
N TYR A 48 76.15 -39.24 18.50
CA TYR A 48 74.77 -39.06 18.95
C TYR A 48 73.85 -40.22 18.53
N PHE A 49 73.90 -40.65 17.27
CA PHE A 49 72.89 -41.58 16.73
C PHE A 49 73.28 -43.06 16.88
N ALA A 50 74.56 -43.39 16.98
CA ALA A 50 75.05 -44.77 17.08
C ALA A 50 75.78 -45.09 18.41
N GLY A 51 75.93 -44.14 19.33
CA GLY A 51 76.68 -44.32 20.58
C GLY A 51 76.00 -45.20 21.64
N HIS A 52 74.68 -45.42 21.57
CA HIS A 52 73.95 -46.19 22.58
C HIS A 52 72.70 -46.89 21.99
N PRO A 53 72.30 -48.10 22.45
CA PRO A 53 71.09 -48.78 21.97
C PRO A 53 69.81 -47.95 22.04
N VAL A 54 69.68 -47.10 23.08
CA VAL A 54 68.53 -46.18 23.22
C VAL A 54 68.49 -45.12 22.11
N SER A 55 69.64 -44.63 21.65
CA SER A 55 69.73 -43.70 20.51
C SER A 55 69.20 -44.34 19.23
N PHE A 56 69.45 -45.64 18.99
CA PHE A 56 68.88 -46.36 17.85
C PHE A 56 67.35 -46.43 17.93
N PHE A 57 66.77 -46.75 19.09
CA PHE A 57 65.32 -46.77 19.26
C PHE A 57 64.68 -45.38 19.13
N ALA A 58 65.26 -44.35 19.74
CA ALA A 58 64.78 -42.97 19.62
C ALA A 58 64.85 -42.46 18.16
N THR A 59 65.91 -42.81 17.43
CA THR A 59 66.08 -42.49 16.00
C THR A 59 65.09 -43.25 15.12
N GLY A 60 64.87 -44.54 15.39
CA GLY A 60 63.86 -45.35 14.68
C GLY A 60 62.45 -44.80 14.86
N LEU A 61 62.05 -44.47 16.10
CA LEU A 61 60.77 -43.81 16.37
C LEU A 61 60.70 -42.44 15.69
N PHE A 62 61.78 -41.65 15.69
CA PHE A 62 61.83 -40.37 15.00
C PHE A 62 61.52 -40.50 13.50
N PHE A 63 62.18 -41.43 12.79
CA PHE A 63 61.92 -41.64 11.36
C PHE A 63 60.51 -42.18 11.07
N VAL A 64 59.93 -43.00 11.95
CA VAL A 64 58.53 -43.45 11.83
C VAL A 64 57.54 -42.30 12.03
N GLY A 65 57.76 -41.44 13.04
CA GLY A 65 56.95 -40.24 13.25
C GLY A 65 57.06 -39.24 12.10
N LEU A 66 58.27 -39.02 11.59
CA LEU A 66 58.52 -38.13 10.45
C LEU A 66 57.90 -38.69 9.16
N ALA A 67 58.03 -40.00 8.91
CA ALA A 67 57.40 -40.65 7.76
C ALA A 67 55.87 -40.54 7.83
N ALA A 68 55.25 -40.76 8.99
CA ALA A 68 53.81 -40.57 9.19
C ALA A 68 53.37 -39.14 8.85
N LEU A 69 54.09 -38.13 9.34
CA LEU A 69 53.81 -36.73 9.08
C LEU A 69 54.00 -36.32 7.61
N LEU A 70 55.04 -36.83 6.95
CA LEU A 70 55.28 -36.56 5.52
C LEU A 70 54.23 -37.24 4.63
N LEU A 71 53.85 -38.49 4.94
CA LEU A 71 52.77 -39.19 4.23
C LEU A 71 51.42 -38.49 4.43
N LYS A 72 51.11 -38.01 5.64
CA LYS A 72 49.94 -37.18 5.91
C LYS A 72 49.98 -35.87 5.12
N SER A 73 51.13 -35.19 5.08
CA SER A 73 51.33 -33.95 4.30
C SER A 73 51.06 -34.14 2.81
N VAL A 74 51.55 -35.24 2.20
CA VAL A 74 51.29 -35.56 0.79
C VAL A 74 49.82 -35.88 0.56
N ASN A 75 49.14 -36.56 1.49
CA ASN A 75 47.70 -36.77 1.41
C ASN A 75 46.93 -35.44 1.44
N ILE A 76 47.22 -34.56 2.41
CA ILE A 76 46.60 -33.23 2.54
C ILE A 76 46.82 -32.38 1.27
N ALA A 77 48.02 -32.41 0.68
CA ALA A 77 48.30 -31.73 -0.59
C ALA A 77 47.45 -32.30 -1.76
N GLY A 78 47.29 -33.62 -1.83
CA GLY A 78 46.39 -34.28 -2.79
C GLY A 78 44.91 -33.92 -2.57
N GLN A 79 44.47 -33.84 -1.31
CA GLN A 79 43.13 -33.40 -0.94
C GLN A 79 42.85 -31.96 -1.42
N PHE A 80 43.77 -31.02 -1.15
CA PHE A 80 43.70 -29.64 -1.65
C PHE A 80 43.61 -29.57 -3.18
N ALA A 81 44.36 -30.41 -3.91
CA ALA A 81 44.28 -30.49 -5.36
C ALA A 81 42.91 -31.03 -5.83
N SER A 82 42.41 -32.10 -5.20
CA SER A 82 41.11 -32.70 -5.54
C SER A 82 39.91 -31.78 -5.24
N MET A 83 40.00 -30.96 -4.20
CA MET A 83 38.98 -29.97 -3.83
C MET A 83 38.70 -28.97 -4.95
N ARG A 84 39.71 -28.66 -5.79
CA ARG A 84 39.58 -27.77 -6.96
C ARG A 84 38.92 -28.45 -8.17
N SER A 85 38.94 -29.78 -8.26
CA SER A 85 38.25 -30.53 -9.32
C SER A 85 36.78 -30.86 -9.01
N ILE A 86 36.28 -30.48 -7.81
CA ILE A 86 34.89 -30.74 -7.41
C ILE A 86 34.06 -29.46 -7.59
N ALA A 87 33.27 -29.47 -8.66
CA ALA A 87 32.22 -28.51 -8.96
C ALA A 87 31.05 -29.28 -9.57
N PHE A 88 29.83 -28.84 -9.28
CA PHE A 88 28.62 -29.32 -9.95
C PHE A 88 28.35 -28.46 -11.19
N ASP A 89 27.83 -29.06 -12.27
CA ASP A 89 27.39 -28.33 -13.47
C ASP A 89 26.22 -27.37 -13.18
N VAL A 90 25.42 -27.65 -12.14
CA VAL A 90 24.33 -26.79 -11.70
C VAL A 90 24.87 -25.53 -10.98
N PRO A 91 24.56 -24.30 -11.45
CA PRO A 91 25.03 -23.06 -10.82
C PRO A 91 24.67 -22.95 -9.34
N ARG A 92 25.59 -22.42 -8.51
CA ARG A 92 25.38 -22.26 -7.05
C ARG A 92 24.21 -21.36 -6.66
N THR A 93 23.75 -20.49 -7.55
CA THR A 93 22.59 -19.63 -7.33
C THR A 93 21.27 -20.28 -7.77
N ALA A 94 21.31 -21.50 -8.32
CA ALA A 94 20.10 -22.25 -8.63
C ALA A 94 19.52 -22.86 -7.35
N VAL A 95 18.22 -22.65 -7.17
CA VAL A 95 17.41 -23.29 -6.14
C VAL A 95 17.02 -24.69 -6.64
N LEU A 96 17.15 -25.69 -5.76
CA LEU A 96 17.09 -27.11 -6.09
C LEU A 96 16.00 -27.82 -5.28
N PRO A 97 14.99 -28.43 -5.90
CA PRO A 97 14.10 -29.34 -5.20
C PRO A 97 14.84 -30.63 -4.79
N VAL A 98 14.38 -31.28 -3.71
CA VAL A 98 15.11 -32.39 -3.06
C VAL A 98 15.15 -33.67 -3.92
N ASP A 99 14.25 -33.82 -4.90
CA ASP A 99 14.28 -34.91 -5.89
C ASP A 99 15.52 -34.88 -6.80
N GLN A 100 16.16 -33.71 -6.98
CA GLN A 100 17.40 -33.58 -7.75
C GLN A 100 18.67 -34.01 -6.98
N CYS A 101 18.56 -34.41 -5.71
CA CYS A 101 19.69 -34.96 -4.95
C CYS A 101 20.30 -36.20 -5.61
N GLY A 102 19.49 -37.06 -6.24
CA GLY A 102 19.97 -38.25 -6.95
C GLY A 102 20.91 -37.92 -8.11
N ALA A 103 20.58 -36.91 -8.92
CA ALA A 103 21.42 -36.46 -10.02
C ALA A 103 22.78 -35.89 -9.54
N LEU A 104 22.79 -35.20 -8.39
CA LEU A 104 24.02 -34.70 -7.78
C LEU A 104 24.87 -35.83 -7.16
N LEU A 105 24.24 -36.94 -6.71
CA LEU A 105 24.94 -38.15 -6.27
C LEU A 105 25.55 -38.91 -7.44
N ASP A 106 24.82 -39.04 -8.56
CA ASP A 106 25.33 -39.61 -9.82
C ASP A 106 26.54 -38.79 -10.34
N GLU A 107 26.44 -37.46 -10.35
CA GLU A 107 27.54 -36.55 -10.73
C GLU A 107 28.77 -36.72 -9.80
N LEU A 108 28.55 -36.90 -8.49
CA LEU A 108 29.62 -37.27 -7.55
C LEU A 108 30.20 -38.67 -7.78
N ASP A 109 29.49 -39.59 -8.45
CA ASP A 109 29.99 -40.92 -8.79
C ASP A 109 30.74 -40.97 -10.14
N GLU A 110 30.45 -40.09 -11.09
CA GLU A 110 31.28 -39.95 -12.30
C GLU A 110 32.68 -39.38 -12.00
N LEU A 111 32.85 -38.65 -10.89
CA LEU A 111 34.13 -38.05 -10.50
C LEU A 111 35.26 -39.08 -10.27
N PRO A 112 36.54 -38.70 -10.52
CA PRO A 112 37.68 -39.56 -10.26
C PRO A 112 37.76 -40.04 -8.80
N ALA A 113 38.20 -41.27 -8.58
CA ALA A 113 38.23 -41.87 -7.24
C ALA A 113 39.01 -41.05 -6.18
N SER A 114 40.00 -40.25 -6.58
CA SER A 114 40.71 -39.33 -5.68
C SER A 114 39.87 -38.13 -5.23
N ALA A 115 38.91 -37.69 -6.04
CA ALA A 115 37.94 -36.65 -5.69
C ALA A 115 36.80 -37.23 -4.85
N ARG A 116 36.27 -38.42 -5.19
CA ARG A 116 35.19 -39.06 -4.43
C ARG A 116 35.58 -39.33 -2.98
N HIS A 117 36.74 -39.95 -2.75
CA HIS A 117 37.26 -40.23 -1.41
C HIS A 117 37.95 -39.02 -0.75
N SER A 118 37.78 -37.80 -1.27
CA SER A 118 38.28 -36.59 -0.61
C SER A 118 37.38 -36.19 0.57
N TYR A 119 37.87 -35.34 1.49
CA TYR A 119 37.03 -34.78 2.55
C TYR A 119 35.79 -34.07 1.99
N LEU A 120 35.94 -33.34 0.88
CA LEU A 120 34.82 -32.67 0.21
C LEU A 120 33.87 -33.66 -0.46
N GLY A 121 34.39 -34.63 -1.20
CA GLY A 121 33.59 -35.63 -1.92
C GLY A 121 32.79 -36.53 -0.97
N ASN A 122 33.42 -36.98 0.12
CA ASN A 122 32.74 -37.75 1.16
C ASN A 122 31.70 -36.90 1.89
N ARG A 123 32.00 -35.65 2.31
CA ARG A 123 31.01 -34.84 3.04
C ARG A 123 29.83 -34.42 2.18
N LEU A 124 30.06 -34.03 0.92
CA LEU A 124 28.97 -33.74 -0.03
C LEU A 124 28.07 -34.98 -0.22
N ARG A 125 28.67 -36.18 -0.34
CA ARG A 125 27.92 -37.44 -0.43
C ARG A 125 27.15 -37.76 0.85
N GLU A 126 27.80 -37.76 2.02
CA GLU A 126 27.15 -38.06 3.31
C GLU A 126 25.93 -37.11 3.55
N ALA A 127 26.04 -35.83 3.15
CA ALA A 127 24.95 -34.85 3.22
C ALA A 127 23.87 -34.99 2.13
N LEU A 128 24.22 -35.30 0.87
CA LEU A 128 23.24 -35.56 -0.19
C LEU A 128 22.46 -36.88 0.04
N GLU A 129 23.14 -37.93 0.51
CA GLU A 129 22.50 -39.16 0.97
C GLU A 129 21.55 -38.88 2.15
N TYR A 130 21.89 -37.96 3.05
CA TYR A 130 20.97 -37.53 4.12
C TYR A 130 19.72 -36.84 3.56
N LEU A 131 19.89 -35.91 2.61
CA LEU A 131 18.78 -35.20 1.96
C LEU A 131 17.84 -36.17 1.22
N GLU A 132 18.38 -37.10 0.44
CA GLU A 132 17.63 -38.14 -0.25
C GLU A 132 16.83 -39.01 0.74
N ARG A 133 17.48 -39.51 1.81
CA ARG A 133 16.83 -40.36 2.83
C ARG A 133 15.77 -39.63 3.65
N ARG A 134 15.89 -38.31 3.84
CA ARG A 134 14.94 -37.51 4.65
C ARG A 134 13.84 -36.84 3.82
N GLY A 135 14.08 -36.56 2.53
CA GLY A 135 13.16 -35.83 1.66
C GLY A 135 12.93 -34.36 2.05
N SER A 136 13.79 -33.77 2.88
CA SER A 136 13.68 -32.39 3.37
C SER A 136 15.03 -31.82 3.79
N ALA A 137 15.29 -30.55 3.44
CA ALA A 137 16.49 -29.80 3.81
C ALA A 137 16.42 -29.11 5.19
N GLU A 138 15.33 -29.26 5.93
CA GLU A 138 15.00 -28.48 7.15
C GLU A 138 16.06 -28.52 8.28
N ALA A 139 16.88 -29.57 8.39
CA ALA A 139 18.05 -29.58 9.28
C ALA A 139 19.32 -30.06 8.57
N LEU A 140 19.47 -29.67 7.30
CA LEU A 140 20.70 -29.84 6.52
C LEU A 140 21.89 -29.15 7.22
N ASP A 141 21.69 -27.94 7.72
CA ASP A 141 22.70 -27.13 8.40
C ASP A 141 23.25 -27.84 9.66
N ASP A 142 22.37 -28.47 10.45
CA ASP A 142 22.77 -29.26 11.62
C ASP A 142 23.52 -30.55 11.23
N GLU A 143 23.11 -31.23 10.15
CA GLU A 143 23.81 -32.43 9.66
C GLU A 143 25.19 -32.08 9.08
N VAL A 144 25.31 -31.04 8.24
CA VAL A 144 26.59 -30.59 7.68
C VAL A 144 27.58 -30.20 8.80
N LYS A 145 27.07 -29.58 9.86
CA LYS A 145 27.83 -29.26 11.07
C LYS A 145 28.21 -30.51 11.88
N TYR A 146 27.31 -31.48 12.03
CA TYR A 146 27.62 -32.77 12.66
C TYR A 146 28.74 -33.51 11.90
N LEU A 147 28.70 -33.51 10.56
CA LEU A 147 29.76 -34.03 9.72
C LEU A 147 31.08 -33.25 9.87
N ALA A 148 31.02 -31.94 10.13
CA ALA A 148 32.19 -31.12 10.44
C ALA A 148 32.88 -31.51 11.75
N ASP A 149 32.12 -31.66 12.83
CA ASP A 149 32.62 -32.11 14.13
C ASP A 149 33.14 -33.57 14.06
N LEU A 150 32.51 -34.41 13.24
CA LEU A 150 32.96 -35.78 12.97
C LEU A 150 34.29 -35.81 12.21
N ASP A 151 34.48 -34.97 11.19
CA ASP A 151 35.76 -34.84 10.48
C ASP A 151 36.88 -34.27 11.36
N GLY A 152 36.58 -33.31 12.24
CA GLY A 152 37.54 -32.83 13.25
C GLY A 152 37.96 -33.93 14.23
N SER A 153 37.03 -34.82 14.60
CA SER A 153 37.31 -36.01 15.41
C SER A 153 38.18 -37.02 14.65
N ARG A 154 37.82 -37.32 13.39
CA ARG A 154 38.61 -38.16 12.46
C ARG A 154 40.04 -37.61 12.28
N GLN A 155 40.22 -36.28 12.17
CA GLN A 155 41.54 -35.62 12.17
C GLN A 155 42.30 -35.94 13.47
N HIS A 156 41.71 -35.67 14.63
CA HIS A 156 42.37 -35.85 15.93
C HIS A 156 42.89 -37.28 16.14
N ASP A 157 42.06 -38.28 15.86
CA ASP A 157 42.41 -39.69 16.02
C ASP A 157 43.54 -40.14 15.08
N SER A 158 43.58 -39.60 13.86
CA SER A 158 44.64 -39.93 12.89
C SER A 158 46.06 -39.57 13.37
N TYR A 159 46.19 -38.59 14.28
CA TYR A 159 47.46 -38.20 14.89
C TYR A 159 47.87 -39.07 16.09
N ALA A 160 47.05 -40.01 16.56
CA ALA A 160 47.31 -40.78 17.78
C ALA A 160 48.67 -41.48 17.78
N LEU A 161 49.07 -42.13 16.68
CA LEU A 161 50.39 -42.77 16.55
C LEU A 161 51.53 -41.75 16.67
N VAL A 162 51.43 -40.60 16.00
CA VAL A 162 52.45 -39.54 16.04
C VAL A 162 52.56 -38.96 17.45
N ARG A 163 51.42 -38.75 18.13
CA ARG A 163 51.34 -38.29 19.52
C ARG A 163 52.06 -39.26 20.48
N ILE A 164 51.85 -40.56 20.31
CA ILE A 164 52.52 -41.63 21.08
C ILE A 164 54.03 -41.65 20.79
N VAL A 165 54.44 -41.55 19.52
CA VAL A 165 55.86 -41.48 19.12
C VAL A 165 56.57 -40.28 19.74
N ILE A 166 55.97 -39.09 19.66
CA ILE A 166 56.49 -37.85 20.26
C ILE A 166 56.62 -38.00 21.77
N TRP A 167 55.64 -38.59 22.45
CA TRP A 167 55.71 -38.80 23.91
C TRP A 167 56.73 -39.89 24.32
N ALA A 168 56.91 -40.92 23.50
CA ALA A 168 57.84 -42.02 23.78
C ALA A 168 59.33 -41.61 23.66
N ILE A 169 59.68 -40.70 22.73
CA ILE A 169 61.06 -40.32 22.48
C ILE A 169 61.74 -39.68 23.73
N PRO A 170 61.16 -38.67 24.43
CA PRO A 170 61.71 -38.14 25.66
C PRO A 170 61.83 -39.17 26.79
N MET A 171 60.89 -40.11 26.91
CA MET A 171 60.97 -41.19 27.89
C MET A 171 62.13 -42.16 27.59
N LEU A 172 62.40 -42.44 26.30
CA LEU A 172 63.62 -43.14 25.90
C LEU A 172 64.87 -42.31 26.24
N GLY A 173 64.87 -40.99 26.00
CA GLY A 173 65.97 -40.10 26.42
C GLY A 173 66.29 -40.21 27.91
N PHE A 174 65.26 -40.20 28.76
CA PHE A 174 65.40 -40.40 30.21
C PHE A 174 65.93 -41.80 30.55
N LEU A 175 65.42 -42.87 29.92
CA LEU A 175 65.97 -44.21 30.06
C LEU A 175 67.45 -44.27 29.65
N GLY A 176 67.84 -43.50 28.64
CA GLY A 176 69.24 -43.26 28.25
C GLY A 176 70.09 -42.67 29.37
N THR A 177 69.60 -41.62 30.05
CA THR A 177 70.31 -41.05 31.22
C THR A 177 70.44 -42.05 32.37
N VAL A 178 69.37 -42.79 32.69
CA VAL A 178 69.40 -43.78 33.77
C VAL A 178 70.43 -44.87 33.45
N VAL A 179 70.39 -45.47 32.26
CA VAL A 179 71.33 -46.52 31.86
C VAL A 179 72.78 -46.00 31.76
N GLY A 180 72.98 -44.76 31.29
CA GLY A 180 74.30 -44.12 31.22
C GLY A 180 74.91 -43.91 32.61
N ILE A 181 74.15 -43.33 33.54
CA ILE A 181 74.60 -43.07 34.93
C ILE A 181 74.78 -44.38 35.72
N THR A 182 73.88 -45.36 35.56
CA THR A 182 74.00 -46.66 36.24
C THR A 182 75.27 -47.41 35.80
N ARG A 183 75.69 -47.32 34.53
CA ARG A 183 77.00 -47.84 34.10
C ARG A 183 78.17 -46.99 34.64
N ALA A 184 78.07 -45.66 34.53
CA ALA A 184 79.08 -44.72 35.03
C ALA A 184 79.43 -44.90 36.51
N LEU A 185 78.48 -45.40 37.31
CA LEU A 185 78.65 -45.71 38.73
C LEU A 185 78.92 -47.20 39.00
N GLY A 186 78.39 -48.10 38.18
CA GLY A 186 78.57 -49.55 38.32
C GLY A 186 79.98 -50.03 37.93
N ASP A 187 80.63 -49.35 36.99
CA ASP A 187 81.98 -49.67 36.51
C ASP A 187 83.10 -49.06 37.39
N LEU A 188 82.76 -48.48 38.56
CA LEU A 188 83.71 -47.86 39.50
C LEU A 188 84.22 -48.84 40.57
N ASP A 189 85.29 -49.56 40.25
CA ASP A 189 86.03 -50.36 41.25
C ASP A 189 86.62 -49.48 42.37
N PRO A 190 86.44 -49.84 43.66
CA PRO A 190 87.07 -49.14 44.79
C PRO A 190 88.60 -49.07 44.72
N GLU A 191 89.25 -50.06 44.10
CA GLU A 191 90.70 -50.05 43.86
C GLU A 191 91.12 -49.08 42.76
N MET A 192 90.26 -48.80 41.77
CA MET A 192 90.53 -47.76 40.76
C MET A 192 90.46 -46.37 41.39
N LEU A 193 89.53 -46.16 42.33
CA LEU A 193 89.39 -44.90 43.08
C LEU A 193 90.56 -44.61 44.04
N THR A 194 91.40 -45.60 44.36
CA THR A 194 92.60 -45.43 45.20
C THR A 194 93.90 -45.44 44.39
N ASN A 195 94.03 -46.33 43.40
CA ASN A 195 95.29 -46.53 42.66
C ASN A 195 95.31 -45.90 41.26
N ALA A 196 94.15 -45.52 40.69
CA ALA A 196 94.02 -45.11 39.30
C ALA A 196 92.96 -44.00 39.09
N ILE A 197 92.92 -43.01 39.98
CA ILE A 197 91.88 -41.95 40.03
C ILE A 197 91.56 -41.33 38.67
N GLN A 198 92.58 -41.04 37.85
CA GLN A 198 92.38 -40.50 36.49
C GLN A 198 91.50 -41.42 35.63
N LYS A 199 91.78 -42.72 35.62
CA LYS A 199 91.03 -43.72 34.83
C LYS A 199 89.60 -43.90 35.36
N ALA A 200 89.40 -43.82 36.67
CA ALA A 200 88.07 -43.83 37.27
C ALA A 200 87.27 -42.57 36.87
N MET A 201 87.91 -41.40 36.85
CA MET A 201 87.31 -40.14 36.38
C MET A 201 86.95 -40.20 34.90
N ASP A 202 87.85 -40.69 34.05
CA ASP A 202 87.64 -40.82 32.60
C ASP A 202 86.44 -41.77 32.30
N GLY A 203 86.30 -42.86 33.05
CA GLY A 203 85.16 -43.79 32.94
C GLY A 203 83.83 -43.16 33.36
N LEU A 204 83.80 -42.47 34.51
CA LEU A 204 82.61 -41.75 34.99
C LEU A 204 82.20 -40.63 34.02
N LEU A 205 83.17 -39.88 33.46
CA LEU A 205 82.92 -38.87 32.44
C LEU A 205 82.36 -39.49 31.14
N ALA A 206 82.87 -40.63 30.69
CA ALA A 206 82.36 -41.32 29.51
C ALA A 206 80.89 -41.74 29.67
N GLY A 207 80.53 -42.33 30.82
CA GLY A 207 79.15 -42.72 31.12
C GLY A 207 78.20 -41.51 31.28
N LEU A 208 78.68 -40.40 31.86
CA LEU A 208 77.95 -39.13 31.91
C LEU A 208 77.73 -38.52 30.51
N TYR A 209 78.71 -38.56 29.61
CA TYR A 209 78.51 -38.10 28.23
C TYR A 209 77.43 -38.90 27.51
N VAL A 210 77.42 -40.24 27.64
CA VAL A 210 76.34 -41.08 27.06
C VAL A 210 74.97 -40.72 27.66
N ALA A 211 74.90 -40.45 28.96
CA ALA A 211 73.67 -40.01 29.62
C ALA A 211 73.17 -38.67 29.05
N PHE A 212 74.00 -37.63 29.03
CA PHE A 212 73.60 -36.32 28.53
C PHE A 212 73.29 -36.33 27.03
N ASP A 213 74.08 -37.03 26.21
CA ASP A 213 73.89 -37.07 24.76
C ASP A 213 72.60 -37.78 24.35
N THR A 214 72.23 -38.88 25.03
CA THR A 214 70.96 -39.59 24.74
C THR A 214 69.73 -38.76 25.06
N THR A 215 69.73 -37.99 26.16
CA THR A 215 68.64 -37.04 26.46
C THR A 215 68.63 -35.83 25.53
N ALA A 216 69.81 -35.22 25.25
CA ALA A 216 69.89 -34.07 24.34
C ALA A 216 69.41 -34.42 22.93
N GLN A 217 69.79 -35.60 22.42
CA GLN A 217 69.29 -36.15 21.15
C GLN A 217 67.77 -36.34 21.19
N ALA A 218 67.25 -37.06 22.20
CA ALA A 218 65.83 -37.39 22.30
C ALA A 218 64.95 -36.13 22.36
N LEU A 219 65.29 -35.15 23.20
CA LEU A 219 64.56 -33.88 23.29
C LEU A 219 64.60 -33.10 21.96
N SER A 220 65.74 -33.08 21.28
CA SER A 220 65.87 -32.41 19.96
C SER A 220 65.00 -33.08 18.89
N LEU A 221 65.01 -34.40 18.81
CA LEU A 221 64.19 -35.17 17.86
C LEU A 221 62.69 -35.02 18.16
N SER A 222 62.30 -35.05 19.44
CA SER A 222 60.92 -34.84 19.88
C SER A 222 60.43 -33.42 19.57
N MET A 223 61.24 -32.39 19.83
CA MET A 223 60.90 -31.00 19.54
C MET A 223 60.73 -30.77 18.02
N LEU A 224 61.59 -31.38 17.20
CA LEU A 224 61.47 -31.32 15.74
C LEU A 224 60.18 -31.99 15.25
N LEU A 225 59.81 -33.16 15.77
CA LEU A 225 58.53 -33.79 15.44
C LEU A 225 57.32 -32.98 15.89
N MET A 226 57.34 -32.39 17.09
CA MET A 226 56.27 -31.49 17.55
C MET A 226 56.09 -30.28 16.61
N PHE A 227 57.20 -29.68 16.18
CA PHE A 227 57.20 -28.56 15.24
C PHE A 227 56.61 -28.99 13.89
N VAL A 228 57.06 -30.11 13.31
CA VAL A 228 56.50 -30.62 12.05
C VAL A 228 55.01 -30.95 12.20
N GLN A 229 54.61 -31.66 13.27
CA GLN A 229 53.20 -31.98 13.52
C GLN A 229 52.33 -30.73 13.55
N PHE A 230 52.77 -29.67 14.25
CA PHE A 230 52.03 -28.40 14.32
C PHE A 230 51.75 -27.79 12.94
N PHE A 231 52.70 -27.86 11.99
CA PHE A 231 52.46 -27.37 10.63
C PHE A 231 51.50 -28.28 9.83
N VAL A 232 51.64 -29.61 9.92
CA VAL A 232 50.74 -30.53 9.20
C VAL A 232 49.30 -30.43 9.72
N ASP A 233 49.14 -30.40 11.05
CA ASP A 233 47.85 -30.24 11.73
C ASP A 233 47.20 -28.89 11.39
N ARG A 234 48.00 -27.80 11.34
CA ARG A 234 47.52 -26.47 10.91
C ARG A 234 47.06 -26.44 9.46
N LEU A 235 47.76 -27.12 8.54
CA LEU A 235 47.36 -27.23 7.13
C LEU A 235 46.10 -28.09 6.96
N GLU A 236 45.95 -29.14 7.78
CA GLU A 236 44.77 -30.02 7.75
C GLU A 236 43.52 -29.33 8.31
N THR A 237 43.62 -28.60 9.42
CA THR A 237 42.50 -27.79 9.91
C THR A 237 42.13 -26.65 8.93
N GLN A 238 43.10 -26.09 8.20
CA GLN A 238 42.80 -25.18 7.10
C GLN A 238 42.08 -25.88 5.94
N LEU A 239 42.47 -27.10 5.57
CA LEU A 239 41.73 -27.92 4.60
C LEU A 239 40.29 -28.16 5.05
N LEU A 240 40.06 -28.62 6.29
CA LEU A 240 38.71 -28.86 6.80
C LEU A 240 37.86 -27.58 6.83
N SER A 241 38.44 -26.43 7.20
CA SER A 241 37.73 -25.13 7.17
C SER A 241 37.35 -24.69 5.75
N ASN A 242 38.17 -25.01 4.75
CA ASN A 242 37.85 -24.76 3.34
C ASN A 242 36.77 -25.73 2.85
N VAL A 243 36.84 -27.01 3.21
CA VAL A 243 35.81 -28.02 2.91
C VAL A 243 34.47 -27.60 3.50
N ASP A 244 34.44 -27.17 4.76
CA ASP A 244 33.23 -26.71 5.45
C ASP A 244 32.58 -25.52 4.71
N THR A 245 33.36 -24.48 4.43
CA THR A 245 32.92 -23.32 3.63
C THR A 245 32.38 -23.77 2.27
N ARG A 246 33.07 -24.70 1.60
CA ARG A 246 32.73 -25.20 0.26
C ARG A 246 31.45 -26.05 0.25
N VAL A 247 31.17 -26.83 1.30
CA VAL A 247 29.92 -27.60 1.44
C VAL A 247 28.76 -26.67 1.75
N ASN A 248 28.96 -25.68 2.61
CA ASN A 248 27.95 -24.65 2.88
C ASN A 248 27.62 -23.85 1.59
N GLU A 249 28.61 -23.49 0.76
CA GLU A 249 28.41 -22.87 -0.56
C GLU A 249 27.63 -23.72 -1.59
N GLU A 250 27.66 -25.06 -1.47
CA GLU A 250 27.06 -25.96 -2.47
C GLU A 250 25.76 -26.61 -2.02
N LEU A 251 25.43 -26.63 -0.73
CA LEU A 251 24.21 -27.27 -0.21
C LEU A 251 23.31 -26.31 0.59
N VAL A 252 23.87 -25.52 1.51
CA VAL A 252 23.08 -24.70 2.46
C VAL A 252 22.40 -23.55 1.71
N GLY A 253 21.08 -23.41 1.92
CA GLY A 253 20.25 -22.39 1.26
C GLY A 253 20.00 -22.61 -0.24
N ARG A 254 20.57 -23.65 -0.87
CA ARG A 254 20.25 -24.02 -2.26
C ARG A 254 19.05 -24.94 -2.38
N PHE A 255 18.90 -25.89 -1.46
CA PHE A 255 17.75 -26.78 -1.50
C PHE A 255 16.48 -26.07 -1.08
N GLU A 256 15.38 -26.33 -1.79
CA GLU A 256 14.06 -25.84 -1.39
C GLU A 256 13.71 -26.44 -0.02
N THR A 257 13.73 -25.60 1.01
CA THR A 257 12.96 -25.81 2.24
C THR A 257 11.48 -25.63 1.92
N VAL A 258 10.93 -26.51 1.09
CA VAL A 258 9.50 -26.70 0.91
C VAL A 258 8.93 -26.92 2.31
N GLY A 259 8.19 -25.95 2.84
CA GLY A 259 7.49 -26.09 4.12
C GLY A 259 6.59 -27.31 4.03
N SER A 260 6.98 -28.40 4.70
CA SER A 260 6.88 -29.71 4.05
C SER A 260 5.46 -30.11 3.72
N ALA A 261 5.27 -30.76 2.56
CA ALA A 261 4.00 -31.35 2.16
C ALA A 261 3.52 -32.48 3.10
N GLN A 262 4.27 -32.77 4.17
CA GLN A 262 3.97 -33.71 5.23
C GLN A 262 3.77 -33.05 6.61
N ASP A 263 4.02 -31.74 6.79
CA ASP A 263 3.70 -31.06 8.06
C ASP A 263 2.17 -31.01 8.23
N PRO A 264 1.59 -31.73 9.22
CA PRO A 264 0.15 -31.75 9.42
C PRO A 264 -0.38 -30.36 9.79
N HIS A 265 0.45 -29.50 10.38
CA HIS A 265 0.08 -28.16 10.80
C HIS A 265 -0.02 -27.21 9.59
N LEU A 266 1.01 -27.08 8.75
CA LEU A 266 0.92 -26.30 7.51
C LEU A 266 -0.25 -26.76 6.62
N ALA A 267 -0.39 -28.08 6.43
CA ALA A 267 -1.49 -28.66 5.65
C ALA A 267 -2.87 -28.42 6.30
N SER A 268 -2.96 -28.25 7.62
CA SER A 268 -4.20 -27.83 8.29
C SER A 268 -4.50 -26.35 8.07
N VAL A 269 -3.50 -25.47 8.17
CA VAL A 269 -3.63 -24.02 7.98
C VAL A 269 -4.02 -23.70 6.53
N GLN A 270 -3.43 -24.37 5.54
CA GLN A 270 -3.80 -24.17 4.13
C GLN A 270 -5.27 -24.55 3.86
N ARG A 271 -5.75 -25.67 4.41
CA ARG A 271 -7.16 -26.10 4.30
C ARG A 271 -8.10 -25.13 5.03
N MET A 272 -7.72 -24.64 6.20
CA MET A 272 -8.49 -23.62 6.93
C MET A 272 -8.58 -22.31 6.13
N ALA A 273 -7.48 -21.84 5.54
CA ALA A 273 -7.47 -20.64 4.70
C ALA A 273 -8.36 -20.81 3.45
N GLN A 274 -8.29 -21.95 2.77
CA GLN A 274 -9.15 -22.26 1.62
C GLN A 274 -10.64 -22.29 1.99
N GLU A 275 -11.01 -22.92 3.11
CA GLU A 275 -12.41 -22.97 3.54
C GLU A 275 -12.90 -21.59 4.02
N VAL A 276 -12.04 -20.75 4.62
CA VAL A 276 -12.36 -19.35 4.93
C VAL A 276 -12.63 -18.55 3.67
N ILE A 277 -11.78 -18.64 2.63
CA ILE A 277 -11.98 -17.96 1.33
C ILE A 277 -13.33 -18.37 0.71
N LYS A 278 -13.57 -19.68 0.58
CA LYS A 278 -14.82 -20.26 0.05
C LYS A 278 -16.06 -19.86 0.87
N THR A 279 -15.92 -19.75 2.19
CA THR A 279 -16.99 -19.25 3.07
C THR A 279 -17.24 -17.76 2.85
N SER A 280 -16.19 -16.94 2.66
CA SER A 280 -16.30 -15.52 2.34
C SER A 280 -16.94 -15.29 0.97
N GLU A 281 -16.57 -16.05 -0.07
CA GLU A 281 -17.23 -16.03 -1.39
C GLU A 281 -18.73 -16.35 -1.26
N THR A 282 -19.07 -17.41 -0.51
CA THR A 282 -20.46 -17.80 -0.25
C THR A 282 -21.23 -16.73 0.53
N LEU A 283 -20.58 -16.05 1.48
CA LEU A 283 -21.16 -14.95 2.26
C LEU A 283 -21.44 -13.73 1.37
N VAL A 284 -20.48 -13.34 0.53
CA VAL A 284 -20.61 -12.21 -0.41
C VAL A 284 -21.70 -12.49 -1.44
N ALA A 285 -21.78 -13.71 -1.98
CA ALA A 285 -22.85 -14.11 -2.90
C ALA A 285 -24.24 -14.00 -2.24
N ARG A 286 -24.40 -14.53 -1.02
CA ARG A 286 -25.64 -14.38 -0.24
C ARG A 286 -25.97 -12.92 0.08
N GLN A 287 -24.97 -12.11 0.43
CA GLN A 287 -25.17 -10.70 0.75
C GLN A 287 -25.61 -9.90 -0.49
N ALA A 288 -25.08 -10.21 -1.68
CA ALA A 288 -25.52 -9.64 -2.95
C ALA A 288 -26.96 -10.04 -3.29
N GLU A 289 -27.37 -11.28 -3.04
CA GLU A 289 -28.75 -11.73 -3.28
C GLU A 289 -29.76 -11.14 -2.28
N VAL A 290 -29.38 -10.98 -1.01
CA VAL A 290 -30.16 -10.21 -0.02
C VAL A 290 -30.27 -8.74 -0.42
N TRP A 291 -29.20 -8.12 -0.94
CA TRP A 291 -29.27 -6.74 -1.46
C TRP A 291 -30.18 -6.63 -2.68
N LYS A 292 -30.09 -7.55 -3.63
CA LYS A 292 -30.96 -7.60 -4.82
C LYS A 292 -32.43 -7.71 -4.41
N THR A 293 -32.78 -8.71 -3.60
CA THR A 293 -34.17 -8.91 -3.13
C THR A 293 -34.69 -7.72 -2.32
N THR A 294 -33.84 -7.06 -1.54
CA THR A 294 -34.20 -5.81 -0.82
C THR A 294 -34.45 -4.65 -1.78
N LEU A 295 -33.65 -4.49 -2.83
CA LEU A 295 -33.85 -3.50 -3.89
C LEU A 295 -35.13 -3.78 -4.69
N ASP A 296 -35.39 -5.04 -5.06
CA ASP A 296 -36.60 -5.44 -5.78
C ASP A 296 -37.87 -5.12 -4.97
N VAL A 297 -37.87 -5.42 -3.66
CA VAL A 297 -38.97 -5.09 -2.73
C VAL A 297 -39.10 -3.57 -2.50
N ALA A 298 -38.00 -2.84 -2.40
CA ALA A 298 -38.02 -1.38 -2.26
C ALA A 298 -38.58 -0.71 -3.52
N ASN A 299 -38.18 -1.18 -4.71
CA ASN A 299 -38.67 -0.69 -6.00
C ASN A 299 -40.18 -0.98 -6.16
N ALA A 300 -40.63 -2.20 -5.85
CA ALA A 300 -42.05 -2.56 -5.92
C ALA A 300 -42.93 -1.66 -5.01
N ARG A 301 -42.48 -1.42 -3.77
CA ARG A 301 -43.15 -0.49 -2.84
C ARG A 301 -43.11 0.96 -3.31
N TRP A 302 -42.03 1.37 -3.99
CA TRP A 302 -41.93 2.71 -4.57
C TRP A 302 -42.92 2.88 -5.73
N THR A 303 -43.06 1.90 -6.62
CA THR A 303 -44.06 1.94 -7.70
C THR A 303 -45.50 1.93 -7.17
N GLU A 304 -45.82 1.04 -6.22
CA GLU A 304 -47.14 0.98 -5.57
C GLU A 304 -47.47 2.30 -4.83
N GLY A 305 -46.49 2.84 -4.10
CA GLY A 305 -46.61 4.12 -3.41
C GLY A 305 -46.76 5.31 -4.36
N ALA A 306 -46.09 5.30 -5.52
CA ALA A 306 -46.20 6.31 -6.55
C ALA A 306 -47.58 6.29 -7.23
N GLU A 307 -48.05 5.12 -7.68
CA GLU A 307 -49.38 4.96 -8.27
C GLU A 307 -50.48 5.37 -7.28
N GLY A 308 -50.43 4.86 -6.04
CA GLY A 308 -51.37 5.24 -4.98
C GLY A 308 -51.27 6.71 -4.56
N SER A 309 -50.15 7.40 -4.82
CA SER A 309 -50.03 8.86 -4.63
C SER A 309 -50.65 9.63 -5.80
N LEU A 310 -50.44 9.16 -7.03
CA LEU A 310 -50.92 9.77 -8.26
C LEU A 310 -52.46 9.70 -8.34
N GLU A 311 -53.08 8.59 -7.91
CA GLU A 311 -54.54 8.49 -7.76
C GLU A 311 -55.09 9.42 -6.66
N ARG A 312 -54.43 9.51 -5.50
CA ARG A 312 -54.83 10.48 -4.46
C ARG A 312 -54.72 11.93 -4.96
N MET A 313 -53.71 12.25 -5.77
CA MET A 313 -53.56 13.56 -6.39
C MET A 313 -54.64 13.83 -7.45
N ARG A 314 -54.97 12.84 -8.29
CA ARG A 314 -56.11 12.91 -9.24
C ARG A 314 -57.42 13.16 -8.53
N ALA A 315 -57.72 12.40 -7.47
CA ALA A 315 -58.94 12.55 -6.68
C ALA A 315 -59.01 13.92 -5.97
N ALA A 316 -57.91 14.39 -5.38
CA ALA A 316 -57.84 15.69 -4.73
C ALA A 316 -58.00 16.86 -5.72
N LEU A 317 -57.36 16.78 -6.90
CA LEU A 317 -57.53 17.76 -7.97
C LEU A 317 -58.95 17.75 -8.54
N GLY A 318 -59.55 16.57 -8.73
CA GLY A 318 -60.95 16.43 -9.15
C GLY A 318 -61.93 17.09 -8.16
N ALA A 319 -61.83 16.75 -6.87
CA ALA A 319 -62.66 17.35 -5.83
C ALA A 319 -62.41 18.86 -5.65
N SER A 320 -61.17 19.33 -5.87
CA SER A 320 -60.83 20.75 -5.85
C SER A 320 -61.44 21.52 -7.03
N LEU A 321 -61.40 20.93 -8.23
CA LEU A 321 -62.01 21.51 -9.44
C LEU A 321 -63.53 21.52 -9.33
N ASP A 322 -64.15 20.44 -8.87
CA ASP A 322 -65.59 20.34 -8.66
C ASP A 322 -66.09 21.36 -7.62
N GLN A 323 -65.40 21.49 -6.47
CA GLN A 323 -65.71 22.54 -5.48
C GLN A 323 -65.52 23.96 -6.05
N SER A 324 -64.50 24.19 -6.87
CA SER A 324 -64.23 25.50 -7.46
C SER A 324 -65.25 25.87 -8.52
N LEU A 325 -65.65 24.93 -9.39
CA LEU A 325 -66.69 25.10 -10.39
C LEU A 325 -68.07 25.29 -9.73
N GLY A 326 -68.38 24.52 -8.68
CA GLY A 326 -69.61 24.69 -7.89
C GLY A 326 -69.70 26.08 -7.24
N LYS A 327 -68.61 26.55 -6.61
CA LYS A 327 -68.52 27.92 -6.07
C LYS A 327 -68.65 28.99 -7.15
N PHE A 328 -68.02 28.81 -8.31
CA PHE A 328 -68.10 29.75 -9.42
C PHE A 328 -69.52 29.81 -10.02
N ALA A 329 -70.18 28.66 -10.18
CA ALA A 329 -71.56 28.57 -10.66
C ALA A 329 -72.55 29.23 -9.67
N GLN A 330 -72.38 29.00 -8.36
CA GLN A 330 -73.16 29.68 -7.33
C GLN A 330 -72.95 31.20 -7.41
N GLN A 331 -71.70 31.66 -7.40
CA GLN A 331 -71.38 33.09 -7.44
C GLN A 331 -71.88 33.77 -8.73
N LEU A 332 -71.89 33.05 -9.87
CA LEU A 332 -72.47 33.54 -11.11
C LEU A 332 -74.01 33.68 -10.99
N SER A 333 -74.67 32.69 -10.38
CA SER A 333 -76.12 32.74 -10.09
C SER A 333 -76.47 33.90 -9.16
N ASP A 334 -75.75 34.05 -8.04
CA ASP A 334 -75.95 35.12 -7.07
C ASP A 334 -75.76 36.51 -7.73
N THR A 335 -74.77 36.64 -8.62
CA THR A 335 -74.51 37.88 -9.37
C THR A 335 -75.61 38.15 -10.41
N GLN A 336 -76.11 37.11 -11.07
CA GLN A 336 -77.21 37.23 -12.03
C GLN A 336 -78.53 37.62 -11.34
N GLU A 337 -78.82 37.04 -10.17
CA GLU A 337 -79.99 37.39 -9.35
C GLU A 337 -79.91 38.85 -8.89
N GLN A 338 -78.77 39.28 -8.34
CA GLN A 338 -78.52 40.68 -7.98
C GLN A 338 -78.68 41.64 -9.18
N ALA A 339 -78.18 41.27 -10.37
CA ALA A 339 -78.33 42.07 -11.57
C ALA A 339 -79.80 42.17 -12.03
N THR A 340 -80.59 41.09 -11.92
CA THR A 340 -82.03 41.13 -12.21
C THR A 340 -82.81 41.96 -11.18
N ASP A 341 -82.41 41.92 -9.91
CA ASP A 341 -83.05 42.70 -8.84
C ASP A 341 -82.71 44.20 -8.97
N GLU A 342 -81.49 44.55 -9.40
CA GLU A 342 -81.14 45.94 -9.71
C GLU A 342 -81.84 46.44 -10.98
N LEU A 343 -81.93 45.63 -12.05
CA LEU A 343 -82.73 45.94 -13.24
C LEU A 343 -84.19 46.19 -12.89
N ARG A 344 -84.77 45.36 -12.00
CA ARG A 344 -86.14 45.51 -11.51
C ARG A 344 -86.33 46.82 -10.73
N ARG A 345 -85.44 47.14 -9.78
CA ARG A 345 -85.49 48.41 -9.03
C ARG A 345 -85.33 49.63 -9.94
N ARG A 346 -84.44 49.56 -10.93
CA ARG A 346 -84.27 50.61 -11.97
C ARG A 346 -85.54 50.75 -12.82
N TRP A 347 -86.23 49.65 -13.16
CA TRP A 347 -87.51 49.68 -13.88
C TRP A 347 -88.64 50.30 -13.05
N GLU A 348 -88.75 49.94 -11.76
CA GLU A 348 -89.72 50.52 -10.83
C GLU A 348 -89.48 52.04 -10.63
N GLN A 349 -88.22 52.49 -10.55
CA GLN A 349 -87.87 53.91 -10.58
C GLN A 349 -88.21 54.59 -11.92
N TRP A 350 -87.97 53.93 -13.05
CA TRP A 350 -88.28 54.46 -14.38
C TRP A 350 -89.80 54.64 -14.59
N GLN A 351 -90.61 53.66 -14.18
CA GLN A 351 -92.07 53.74 -14.20
C GLN A 351 -92.58 54.87 -13.28
N THR A 352 -91.98 55.04 -12.10
CA THR A 352 -92.35 56.10 -11.14
C THR A 352 -92.01 57.49 -11.70
N THR A 353 -90.84 57.65 -12.33
CA THR A 353 -90.46 58.92 -12.97
C THR A 353 -91.33 59.23 -14.18
N LEU A 354 -91.63 58.25 -15.05
CA LEU A 354 -92.59 58.41 -16.15
C LEU A 354 -93.98 58.87 -15.68
N SER A 355 -94.49 58.31 -14.58
CA SER A 355 -95.76 58.71 -13.96
C SER A 355 -95.74 60.16 -13.44
N ASN A 356 -94.59 60.62 -12.92
CA ASN A 356 -94.41 62.00 -12.46
C ASN A 356 -94.27 62.96 -13.64
N THR A 357 -93.51 62.61 -14.68
CA THR A 357 -93.37 63.39 -15.91
C THR A 357 -94.71 63.53 -16.63
N ALA A 358 -95.51 62.46 -16.74
CA ALA A 358 -96.84 62.50 -17.34
C ALA A 358 -97.78 63.47 -16.60
N ARG A 359 -97.78 63.46 -15.26
CA ARG A 359 -98.55 64.42 -14.44
C ARG A 359 -98.04 65.86 -14.59
N MET A 360 -96.73 66.08 -14.69
CA MET A 360 -96.15 67.40 -14.94
C MET A 360 -96.52 67.93 -16.34
N LEU A 361 -96.52 67.07 -17.35
CA LEU A 361 -96.88 67.40 -18.74
C LEU A 361 -98.39 67.69 -18.87
N GLN A 362 -99.24 66.97 -18.12
CA GLN A 362 -100.67 67.29 -18.00
C GLN A 362 -100.91 68.66 -17.32
N ALA A 363 -100.16 68.99 -16.27
CA ALA A 363 -100.23 70.31 -15.63
C ALA A 363 -99.75 71.42 -16.57
N GLN A 364 -98.67 71.20 -17.33
CA GLN A 364 -98.21 72.11 -18.38
C GLN A 364 -99.28 72.32 -19.46
N GLN A 365 -99.98 71.25 -19.88
CA GLN A 365 -101.07 71.35 -20.85
C GLN A 365 -102.23 72.21 -20.33
N GLN A 366 -102.60 72.06 -19.05
CA GLN A 366 -103.63 72.90 -18.41
C GLN A 366 -103.21 74.38 -18.34
N GLU A 367 -101.94 74.67 -18.05
CA GLU A 367 -101.45 76.05 -18.02
C GLU A 367 -101.34 76.65 -19.44
N MET A 368 -101.01 75.85 -20.47
CA MET A 368 -101.08 76.32 -21.87
C MET A 368 -102.53 76.60 -22.31
N VAL A 369 -103.52 75.85 -21.82
CA VAL A 369 -104.95 76.17 -22.08
C VAL A 369 -105.34 77.52 -21.44
N LYS A 370 -104.91 77.80 -20.20
CA LYS A 370 -105.08 79.14 -19.60
C LYS A 370 -104.37 80.23 -20.41
N GLN A 371 -103.13 79.99 -20.85
CA GLN A 371 -102.40 80.97 -21.66
C GLN A 371 -103.14 81.26 -22.97
N GLY A 372 -103.74 80.24 -23.61
CA GLY A 372 -104.63 80.40 -24.75
C GLY A 372 -105.87 81.27 -24.44
N ASP A 373 -106.53 81.05 -23.30
CA ASP A 373 -107.68 81.85 -22.86
C ASP A 373 -107.32 83.32 -22.57
N VAL A 374 -106.13 83.58 -22.01
CA VAL A 374 -105.58 84.93 -21.86
C VAL A 374 -105.25 85.55 -23.23
N MET A 375 -104.65 84.79 -24.14
CA MET A 375 -104.33 85.23 -25.51
C MET A 375 -105.59 85.65 -26.28
N ALA A 376 -106.68 84.89 -26.12
CA ALA A 376 -107.98 85.18 -26.71
C ALA A 376 -108.55 86.52 -26.22
N ARG A 377 -108.50 86.79 -24.90
CA ARG A 377 -108.96 88.06 -24.30
C ARG A 377 -108.14 89.26 -24.80
N VAL A 378 -106.82 89.09 -25.03
CA VAL A 378 -105.96 90.14 -25.60
C VAL A 378 -106.30 90.41 -27.08
N LEU A 379 -106.56 89.36 -27.86
CA LEU A 379 -107.04 89.49 -29.24
C LEU A 379 -108.40 90.20 -29.32
N GLU A 380 -109.35 89.84 -28.43
CA GLU A 380 -110.67 90.46 -28.35
C GLU A 380 -110.58 91.96 -28.03
N ALA A 381 -109.76 92.35 -27.04
CA ALA A 381 -109.50 93.76 -26.72
C ALA A 381 -108.87 94.54 -27.90
N THR A 382 -108.07 93.87 -28.74
CA THR A 382 -107.45 94.49 -29.93
C THR A 382 -108.48 94.75 -31.04
N VAL A 383 -109.52 93.91 -31.14
CA VAL A 383 -110.63 94.10 -32.09
C VAL A 383 -111.55 95.27 -31.69
N GLU A 384 -111.72 95.55 -30.40
CA GLU A 384 -112.48 96.72 -29.93
C GLU A 384 -111.80 98.05 -30.32
N ILE A 385 -110.46 98.14 -30.21
CA ILE A 385 -109.68 99.34 -30.56
C ILE A 385 -109.83 99.68 -32.06
N THR A 386 -109.76 98.67 -32.93
CA THR A 386 -109.89 98.88 -34.39
C THR A 386 -111.32 99.27 -34.83
N LYS A 387 -112.36 98.87 -34.10
CA LYS A 387 -113.72 99.41 -34.31
C LYS A 387 -113.81 100.91 -33.99
N LEU A 388 -113.13 101.36 -32.93
CA LEU A 388 -113.15 102.74 -32.47
C LEU A 388 -112.54 103.70 -33.51
N GLU A 389 -111.41 103.32 -34.12
CA GLU A 389 -110.84 104.06 -35.25
C GLU A 389 -111.79 104.15 -36.46
N ALA A 390 -112.44 103.04 -36.82
CA ALA A 390 -113.33 102.96 -37.97
C ALA A 390 -114.56 103.88 -37.84
N VAL A 391 -115.14 104.01 -36.65
CA VAL A 391 -116.28 104.90 -36.38
C VAL A 391 -115.86 106.38 -36.43
N LEU A 392 -114.70 106.73 -35.86
CA LEU A 392 -114.20 108.10 -35.87
C LEU A 392 -113.90 108.59 -37.30
N ASN A 393 -113.22 107.76 -38.09
CA ASN A 393 -112.84 108.07 -39.48
C ASN A 393 -114.05 108.17 -40.42
N LYS A 394 -115.14 107.44 -40.14
CA LYS A 394 -116.38 107.49 -40.92
C LYS A 394 -117.13 108.82 -40.75
N ASN A 395 -117.26 109.32 -39.53
CA ASN A 395 -117.94 110.60 -39.28
C ASN A 395 -117.14 111.80 -39.81
N LEU A 396 -115.80 111.78 -39.67
CA LEU A 396 -114.92 112.82 -40.23
C LEU A 396 -115.03 112.97 -41.75
N ARG A 397 -115.41 111.91 -42.49
CA ARG A 397 -115.62 111.95 -43.94
C ARG A 397 -117.04 112.34 -44.37
N SER A 398 -117.93 112.62 -43.42
CA SER A 398 -119.30 113.11 -43.69
C SER A 398 -119.42 114.64 -43.66
N LEU A 399 -118.31 115.38 -43.60
CA LEU A 399 -118.25 116.84 -43.64
C LEU A 399 -118.03 117.34 -45.08
N ALA A 400 -119.09 117.39 -45.90
CA ALA A 400 -119.01 117.90 -47.29
C ALA A 400 -120.33 118.39 -47.93
N GLY A 401 -121.51 118.05 -47.37
CA GLY A 401 -122.74 117.91 -48.18
C GLY A 401 -123.84 118.98 -48.09
N ALA A 402 -123.83 119.88 -47.09
CA ALA A 402 -124.73 121.04 -46.99
C ALA A 402 -124.10 122.03 -45.98
N LYS A 403 -123.62 123.20 -46.40
CA LYS A 403 -124.34 124.44 -46.80
C LYS A 403 -124.91 125.24 -45.62
N ASN A 404 -124.50 126.51 -45.60
CA ASN A 404 -124.89 127.62 -44.73
C ASN A 404 -124.21 127.66 -43.35
N PHE A 405 -123.62 128.79 -42.90
CA PHE A 405 -123.41 130.09 -43.57
C PHE A 405 -122.24 130.84 -42.88
N GLU A 406 -121.51 131.67 -43.64
CA GLU A 406 -120.79 132.90 -43.25
C GLU A 406 -119.78 132.98 -42.07
N ASP A 407 -119.14 134.16 -41.96
CA ASP A 407 -118.41 134.73 -40.81
C ASP A 407 -117.13 134.04 -40.28
N THR A 408 -116.26 133.71 -41.23
CA THR A 408 -114.81 134.03 -41.22
C THR A 408 -114.14 134.43 -39.89
N VAL A 409 -113.52 133.46 -39.19
CA VAL A 409 -112.39 133.71 -38.25
C VAL A 409 -111.17 132.84 -38.58
N MET A 410 -111.09 132.33 -39.82
CA MET A 410 -109.98 131.49 -40.29
C MET A 410 -108.80 132.32 -40.81
N SER A 411 -108.01 132.94 -39.91
CA SER A 411 -106.66 133.45 -40.26
C SER A 411 -105.77 133.82 -39.05
N LEU A 412 -105.39 132.85 -38.21
CA LEU A 412 -104.14 132.97 -37.42
C LEU A 412 -103.46 131.63 -37.13
N ALA A 413 -103.20 130.86 -38.19
CA ALA A 413 -102.36 129.67 -38.09
C ALA A 413 -100.89 130.01 -37.75
N ALA A 414 -100.14 129.02 -37.27
CA ALA A 414 -98.69 129.01 -37.12
C ALA A 414 -98.01 130.06 -36.18
N ALA A 415 -98.74 130.98 -35.55
CA ALA A 415 -98.17 132.04 -34.70
C ALA A 415 -97.33 131.54 -33.49
N ILE A 416 -97.57 130.32 -33.00
CA ILE A 416 -96.87 129.75 -31.81
C ILE A 416 -96.17 128.43 -32.16
N HIS A 417 -95.53 128.36 -33.34
CA HIS A 417 -94.62 127.27 -33.72
C HIS A 417 -93.24 127.37 -33.00
N LEU A 418 -93.15 128.15 -31.92
CA LEU A 418 -91.98 129.00 -31.61
C LEU A 418 -91.50 128.98 -30.14
N LEU A 419 -92.16 128.25 -29.23
CA LEU A 419 -92.09 128.60 -27.79
C LEU A 419 -91.78 127.52 -26.75
N ASN A 420 -91.42 126.26 -27.10
CA ASN A 420 -90.82 125.37 -26.09
C ASN A 420 -89.88 124.24 -26.57
N THR A 421 -89.12 124.46 -27.65
CA THR A 421 -88.08 123.53 -28.13
C THR A 421 -86.76 123.66 -27.35
N ARG A 422 -86.75 123.32 -26.05
CA ARG A 422 -85.58 123.32 -25.11
C ARG A 422 -85.77 122.20 -24.06
N LEU A 423 -84.89 121.20 -23.78
CA LEU A 423 -83.54 120.74 -24.24
C LEU A 423 -83.54 119.17 -24.30
N GLY A 424 -82.50 118.31 -24.47
CA GLY A 424 -81.00 118.35 -24.50
C GLY A 424 -80.35 118.00 -23.14
N ALA A 425 -79.30 117.15 -22.95
CA ALA A 425 -78.42 116.27 -23.79
C ALA A 425 -77.79 115.16 -22.84
N VAL A 426 -77.14 114.01 -23.16
CA VAL A 426 -76.33 113.46 -24.30
C VAL A 426 -74.86 113.96 -24.32
N ASP A 427 -73.76 113.16 -24.29
CA ASP A 427 -73.50 111.68 -24.22
C ASP A 427 -72.04 111.33 -23.70
N ASP A 428 -71.65 110.03 -23.54
CA ASP A 428 -70.25 109.57 -23.20
C ASP A 428 -69.85 108.14 -23.73
N HIS A 429 -68.58 107.65 -23.61
CA HIS A 429 -68.03 106.60 -24.53
C HIS A 429 -66.78 105.71 -24.13
N THR A 430 -66.92 104.36 -24.06
CA THR A 430 -65.99 103.26 -24.55
C THR A 430 -64.63 102.77 -23.92
N HIS A 431 -64.30 101.46 -24.14
CA HIS A 431 -63.03 100.83 -24.69
C HIS A 431 -61.84 100.12 -23.88
N ARG A 432 -61.42 98.89 -24.35
CA ARG A 432 -60.04 98.30 -24.66
C ARG A 432 -59.18 97.29 -23.76
N PHE A 433 -58.74 96.16 -24.41
CA PHE A 433 -57.49 95.28 -24.43
C PHE A 433 -56.59 94.77 -23.22
N GLY A 434 -56.07 93.50 -23.27
CA GLY A 434 -54.62 93.16 -22.98
C GLY A 434 -54.10 91.83 -22.29
N LEU A 435 -53.48 90.87 -23.05
CA LEU A 435 -52.27 89.96 -22.84
C LEU A 435 -51.88 89.05 -21.59
N LYS A 436 -51.76 87.71 -21.83
CA LYS A 436 -50.59 86.72 -21.76
C LYS A 436 -49.69 86.36 -20.50
N GLU A 437 -49.68 85.06 -20.08
CA GLU A 437 -48.67 84.16 -19.34
C GLU A 437 -47.90 84.67 -18.07
N PRO A 438 -47.09 83.87 -17.28
CA PRO A 438 -46.69 82.43 -17.26
C PRO A 438 -47.06 81.72 -15.89
N GLY A 439 -46.47 80.62 -15.34
CA GLY A 439 -45.61 79.48 -15.78
C GLY A 439 -44.57 78.94 -14.73
N SER A 440 -44.16 77.64 -14.84
CA SER A 440 -42.94 76.97 -14.27
C SER A 440 -42.90 76.24 -12.88
N GLN A 441 -42.46 74.96 -12.92
CA GLN A 441 -41.62 74.09 -12.03
C GLN A 441 -41.60 74.15 -10.47
N GLY A 442 -41.38 72.97 -9.87
CA GLY A 442 -40.79 72.75 -8.53
C GLY A 442 -40.23 71.32 -8.37
N ARG A 443 -39.11 71.11 -7.66
CA ARG A 443 -38.38 69.81 -7.58
C ARG A 443 -37.59 69.65 -6.27
N ALA A 444 -37.48 68.40 -5.82
CA ALA A 444 -36.56 67.85 -4.80
C ALA A 444 -36.75 68.29 -3.32
N ALA A 445 -36.89 67.27 -2.46
CA ALA A 445 -35.99 66.99 -1.34
C ALA A 445 -35.93 65.46 -1.16
#